data_AF-A0A939K548-F1
#
_entry.id   AF-A0A939K548-F1
#
_cell.length_a   1.000
_cell.length_b   1.000
_cell.length_c   1.000
_cell.angle_alpha   90.00
_cell.angle_beta   90.00
_cell.angle_gamma   90.00
#
_symmetry.space_group_name_H-M   'P 1'
#
loop_
_entity.id
_entity.type
_entity.pdbx_description
1 polymer ?
#
loop_
_entity_poly.entity_id
_entity_poly.type
_entity_poly.pdbx_seq_one_letter_code
_entity_poly.pdbx_strand_id
1 'polypeptide(L)'
;MDKVLIIEGTSDDTNGDLKGAIGRLLEQKLKRKMPRIIMGDGKNQSVDKFLHQPKDREKTLLIDLDADDTERERILEEYDLISYDKTVFFMIQEMEAWFLSQPTVLEQYYGIEFTSKIRRPAHTIADPCSELQRLTKNTKKKTYHKVKHAVELLPKLDLVALCNSFDDVKNLIDRLSL
;
A
#
# COMPACT_ATOMS: atom_id res chain seq x y z
N MET A 1 17.15 16.67 6.14
CA MET A 1 16.89 15.60 7.14
C MET A 1 16.62 14.32 6.37
N ASP A 2 17.20 13.21 6.78
CA ASP A 2 16.95 11.93 6.11
C ASP A 2 15.55 11.42 6.48
N LYS A 3 14.72 11.20 5.46
CA LYS A 3 13.38 10.63 5.62
C LYS A 3 13.41 9.11 5.50
N VAL A 4 12.65 8.44 6.35
CA VAL A 4 12.51 6.98 6.35
C VAL A 4 11.04 6.63 6.28
N LEU A 5 10.68 5.76 5.33
CA LEU A 5 9.37 5.15 5.22
C LEU A 5 9.51 3.65 5.55
N ILE A 6 8.87 3.23 6.63
CA ILE A 6 8.76 1.82 7.01
C ILE A 6 7.41 1.31 6.51
N ILE A 7 7.41 0.17 5.81
CA ILE A 7 6.20 -0.38 5.19
C ILE A 7 6.00 -1.82 5.63
N GLU A 8 4.79 -2.16 6.06
CA GLU A 8 4.37 -3.55 6.21
C GLU A 8 4.40 -4.26 4.86
N GLY A 9 5.18 -5.35 4.81
CA GLY A 9 5.38 -6.14 3.62
C GLY A 9 6.68 -6.91 3.73
N THR A 10 6.95 -7.76 2.75
CA THR A 10 8.13 -8.63 2.77
C THR A 10 9.36 -7.99 2.15
N SER A 11 10.52 -8.22 2.75
CA SER A 11 11.84 -7.99 2.17
C SER A 11 12.32 -9.15 1.30
N ASP A 12 11.62 -10.29 1.30
CA ASP A 12 11.89 -11.44 0.45
C ASP A 12 11.60 -11.10 -1.02
N ASP A 13 12.63 -11.18 -1.86
CA ASP A 13 12.58 -10.86 -3.28
C ASP A 13 12.40 -12.10 -4.17
N THR A 14 12.19 -13.29 -3.59
CA THR A 14 11.95 -14.54 -4.33
C THR A 14 10.79 -14.39 -5.34
N ASN A 15 9.78 -13.60 -4.97
CA ASN A 15 8.62 -13.32 -5.82
C ASN A 15 8.66 -11.93 -6.46
N GLY A 16 9.81 -11.25 -6.43
CA GLY A 16 10.06 -9.93 -7.00
C GLY A 16 10.28 -8.83 -5.96
N ASP A 17 10.89 -7.73 -6.40
CA ASP A 17 11.26 -6.59 -5.56
C ASP A 17 10.06 -5.67 -5.27
N LEU A 18 9.31 -5.98 -4.21
CA LEU A 18 8.16 -5.19 -3.75
C LEU A 18 8.58 -3.78 -3.33
N LYS A 19 9.72 -3.66 -2.63
CA LYS A 19 10.28 -2.37 -2.22
C LYS A 19 10.52 -1.46 -3.43
N GLY A 20 11.17 -1.97 -4.47
CA GLY A 20 11.41 -1.23 -5.70
C GLY A 20 10.12 -0.88 -6.45
N ALA A 21 9.12 -1.76 -6.43
CA ALA A 21 7.82 -1.50 -7.04
C ALA A 21 7.06 -0.36 -6.35
N ILE A 22 7.01 -0.35 -5.01
CA ILE A 22 6.46 0.77 -4.23
C ILE A 22 7.27 2.04 -4.49
N GLY A 23 8.61 1.93 -4.52
CA GLY A 23 9.48 3.05 -4.82
C GLY A 23 9.14 3.73 -6.16
N ARG A 24 8.92 2.94 -7.21
CA ARG A 24 8.52 3.45 -8.54
C ARG A 24 7.14 4.12 -8.53
N LEU A 25 6.19 3.61 -7.75
CA LEU A 25 4.89 4.25 -7.57
C LEU A 25 5.06 5.63 -6.91
N LEU A 26 5.78 5.68 -5.79
CA LEU A 26 6.00 6.91 -5.03
C LEU A 26 6.80 7.96 -5.82
N GLU A 27 7.75 7.52 -6.67
CA GLU A 27 8.57 8.40 -7.49
C GLU A 27 7.75 9.29 -8.44
N GLN A 28 6.55 8.85 -8.85
CA GLN A 28 5.63 9.63 -9.68
C GLN A 28 5.34 11.03 -9.08
N LYS A 29 5.33 11.15 -7.75
CA LYS A 29 5.11 12.41 -7.02
C LYS A 29 6.33 12.91 -6.27
N LEU A 30 7.11 12.02 -5.64
CA LEU A 30 8.17 12.43 -4.73
C LEU A 30 9.48 12.80 -5.44
N LYS A 31 9.80 12.19 -6.59
CA LYS A 31 11.01 12.46 -7.39
C LYS A 31 12.28 12.60 -6.52
N ARG A 32 12.82 13.80 -6.35
CA ARG A 32 14.05 14.06 -5.57
C ARG A 32 13.85 14.03 -4.04
N LYS A 33 12.62 13.84 -3.56
CA LYS A 33 12.25 13.76 -2.14
C LYS A 33 11.98 12.33 -1.66
N MET A 34 12.47 11.32 -2.39
CA MET A 34 12.23 9.92 -2.05
C MET A 34 12.77 9.58 -0.64
N PRO A 35 11.94 9.02 0.26
CA PRO A 35 12.42 8.52 1.53
C PRO A 35 13.24 7.25 1.32
N ARG A 36 14.08 6.91 2.28
CA ARG A 36 14.64 5.56 2.37
C ARG A 36 13.53 4.58 2.76
N ILE A 37 13.21 3.65 1.87
CA ILE A 37 12.18 2.63 2.11
C ILE A 37 12.79 1.43 2.85
N ILE A 38 12.13 1.01 3.93
CA ILE A 38 12.45 -0.16 4.74
C ILE A 38 11.22 -1.08 4.77
N MET A 39 11.37 -2.34 4.34
CA MET A 39 10.32 -3.34 4.49
C MET A 39 10.32 -3.90 5.91
N GLY A 40 9.12 -4.09 6.44
CA GLY A 40 8.89 -4.43 7.83
C GLY A 40 8.95 -5.92 8.14
N ASP A 41 8.61 -6.80 7.19
CA ASP A 41 8.48 -8.25 7.34
C ASP A 41 7.35 -8.68 8.29
N GLY A 42 6.27 -7.89 8.32
CA GLY A 42 5.08 -8.09 9.15
C GLY A 42 4.75 -6.86 10.00
N LYS A 43 3.51 -6.74 10.45
CA LYS A 43 3.02 -5.59 11.22
C LYS A 43 3.86 -5.29 12.47
N ASN A 44 4.03 -6.28 13.35
CA ASN A 44 4.78 -6.11 14.61
C ASN A 44 6.22 -5.65 14.36
N GLN A 45 6.91 -6.25 13.39
CA GLN A 45 8.27 -5.89 13.02
C GLN A 45 8.34 -4.50 12.37
N SER A 46 7.32 -4.10 11.61
CA SER A 46 7.21 -2.75 11.04
C SER A 46 7.10 -1.70 12.14
N VAL A 47 6.22 -1.94 13.11
CA VAL A 47 6.02 -1.07 14.28
C VAL A 47 7.31 -0.99 15.10
N ASP A 48 7.94 -2.13 15.40
CA ASP A 48 9.19 -2.17 16.14
C ASP A 48 10.31 -1.37 15.45
N LYS A 49 10.50 -1.59 14.14
CA LYS A 49 11.47 -0.84 13.32
C LYS A 49 11.17 0.67 13.32
N PHE A 50 9.89 1.06 13.34
CA PHE A 50 9.47 2.47 13.40
C PHE A 50 9.77 3.09 14.77
N LEU A 51 9.39 2.43 15.87
CA LEU A 51 9.61 2.95 17.22
C LEU A 51 11.11 3.12 17.53
N HIS A 52 11.94 2.19 17.07
CA HIS A 52 13.39 2.21 17.25
C HIS A 52 14.17 3.11 16.26
N GLN A 53 13.50 3.78 15.30
CA GLN A 53 14.21 4.76 14.47
C GLN A 53 14.72 5.94 15.32
N PRO A 54 15.95 6.43 15.03
CA PRO A 54 16.52 7.61 15.68
C PRO A 54 15.58 8.83 15.66
N LYS A 55 15.55 9.60 16.75
CA LYS A 55 14.64 10.75 16.92
C LYS A 55 14.96 11.94 16.01
N ASP A 56 16.17 12.01 15.47
CA ASP A 56 16.63 13.03 14.52
C ASP A 56 16.24 12.72 13.07
N ARG A 57 15.55 11.60 12.82
CA ARG A 57 15.03 11.24 11.50
C ARG A 57 13.54 11.47 11.43
N GLU A 58 13.09 11.96 10.27
CA GLU A 58 11.68 11.95 9.93
C GLU A 58 11.27 10.53 9.56
N LYS A 59 10.63 9.85 10.51
CA LYS A 59 10.10 8.50 10.34
C LYS A 59 8.62 8.54 10.01
N THR A 60 8.22 7.68 9.08
CA THR A 60 6.83 7.45 8.67
C THR A 60 6.59 5.94 8.60
N LEU A 61 5.43 5.50 9.04
CA LEU A 61 5.00 4.10 9.00
C LEU A 61 3.78 3.96 8.08
N LEU A 62 3.79 2.93 7.24
CA LEU A 62 2.65 2.51 6.44
C LEU A 62 2.36 1.03 6.76
N ILE A 63 1.22 0.74 7.36
CA ILE A 63 0.81 -0.62 7.76
C ILE A 63 -0.57 -0.97 7.21
N ASP A 64 -0.89 -2.25 7.07
CA ASP A 64 -2.23 -2.67 6.66
C ASP A 64 -3.22 -2.44 7.82
N LEU A 65 -4.41 -1.91 7.53
CA LEU A 65 -5.44 -1.78 8.56
C LEU A 65 -6.11 -3.13 8.88
N ASP A 66 -6.20 -4.02 7.90
CA ASP A 66 -6.90 -5.32 7.96
C ASP A 66 -8.35 -5.23 8.48
N ALA A 67 -8.94 -4.04 8.43
CA ALA A 67 -10.22 -3.72 9.02
C ALA A 67 -10.86 -2.47 8.38
N ASP A 68 -12.03 -2.08 8.90
CA ASP A 68 -12.68 -0.81 8.59
C ASP A 68 -11.95 0.36 9.28
N ASP A 69 -12.03 1.58 8.72
CA ASP A 69 -11.37 2.78 9.25
C ASP A 69 -11.78 3.12 10.70
N THR A 70 -12.94 2.65 11.14
CA THR A 70 -13.37 2.73 12.55
C THR A 70 -12.43 2.03 13.54
N GLU A 71 -11.62 1.06 13.10
CA GLU A 71 -10.65 0.35 13.94
C GLU A 71 -9.29 1.07 14.05
N ARG A 72 -9.10 2.21 13.37
CA ARG A 72 -7.83 2.95 13.34
C ARG A 72 -7.33 3.31 14.75
N GLU A 73 -8.19 3.91 15.57
CA GLU A 73 -7.83 4.35 16.92
C GLU A 73 -7.43 3.16 17.81
N ARG A 74 -8.18 2.06 17.71
CA ARG A 74 -7.87 0.81 18.43
C ARG A 74 -6.51 0.25 18.04
N ILE A 75 -6.16 0.22 16.74
CA ILE A 75 -4.84 -0.28 16.31
C ILE A 75 -3.72 0.67 16.77
N LEU A 76 -3.95 1.99 16.76
CA LEU A 76 -2.99 2.94 17.32
C LEU A 76 -2.78 2.74 18.82
N GLU A 77 -3.83 2.43 19.58
CA GLU A 77 -3.73 2.07 21.00
C GLU A 77 -2.97 0.76 21.22
N GLU A 78 -3.33 -0.30 20.49
CA GLU A 78 -2.74 -1.64 20.62
C GLU A 78 -1.21 -1.64 20.43
N TYR A 79 -0.71 -0.77 19.57
CA TYR A 79 0.71 -0.67 19.22
C TYR A 79 1.45 0.51 19.87
N ASP A 80 0.84 1.20 20.83
CA ASP A 80 1.39 2.42 21.46
C ASP A 80 1.75 3.54 20.45
N LEU A 81 0.97 3.63 19.37
CA LEU A 81 1.17 4.55 18.25
C LEU A 81 0.31 5.82 18.30
N ILE A 82 -0.54 6.01 19.32
CA ILE A 82 -1.43 7.20 19.44
C ILE A 82 -0.65 8.51 19.26
N SER A 83 0.53 8.63 19.88
CA SER A 83 1.36 9.83 19.80
C SER A 83 2.02 10.06 18.43
N TYR A 84 1.82 9.13 17.49
CA TYR A 84 2.41 9.11 16.15
C TYR A 84 1.34 9.16 15.04
N ASP A 85 0.08 9.46 15.35
CA ASP A 85 -1.06 9.53 14.43
C ASP A 85 -0.78 10.29 13.10
N LYS A 86 0.04 11.34 13.15
CA LYS A 86 0.45 12.16 11.99
C LYS A 86 1.56 11.55 11.12
N THR A 87 2.14 10.45 11.56
CA THR A 87 3.26 9.76 10.91
C THR A 87 3.00 8.27 10.69
N VAL A 88 1.85 7.77 11.12
CA VAL A 88 1.38 6.41 10.90
C VAL A 88 0.19 6.48 9.95
N PHE A 89 0.34 5.83 8.80
CA PHE A 89 -0.67 5.76 7.75
C PHE A 89 -1.08 4.32 7.54
N PHE A 90 -2.31 4.14 7.07
CA PHE A 90 -2.86 2.82 6.85
C PHE A 90 -3.09 2.56 5.37
N MET A 91 -2.72 1.38 4.88
CA MET A 91 -3.24 0.86 3.62
C MET A 91 -4.67 0.40 3.90
N ILE A 92 -5.66 1.14 3.38
CA ILE A 92 -7.08 0.83 3.59
C ILE A 92 -7.40 -0.56 3.03
N GLN A 93 -7.89 -1.44 3.90
CA GLN A 93 -8.21 -2.86 3.71
C GLN A 93 -7.06 -3.76 3.26
N GLU A 94 -6.27 -3.38 2.24
CA GLU A 94 -5.03 -4.03 1.79
C GLU A 94 -4.52 -3.32 0.51
N MET A 95 -3.27 -3.55 0.08
CA MET A 95 -2.73 -3.06 -1.20
C MET A 95 -3.63 -3.39 -2.41
N GLU A 96 -4.35 -4.51 -2.36
CA GLU A 96 -5.26 -4.95 -3.40
C GLU A 96 -6.44 -3.99 -3.64
N ALA A 97 -6.84 -3.22 -2.63
CA ALA A 97 -7.83 -2.15 -2.79
C ALA A 97 -7.34 -1.09 -3.78
N TRP A 98 -6.03 -0.80 -3.81
CA TRP A 98 -5.46 0.15 -4.77
C TRP A 98 -5.60 -0.37 -6.20
N PHE A 99 -5.35 -1.66 -6.44
CA PHE A 99 -5.54 -2.27 -7.76
C PHE A 99 -7.01 -2.24 -8.19
N LEU A 100 -7.93 -2.57 -7.29
CA LEU A 100 -9.37 -2.55 -7.57
C LEU A 100 -9.91 -1.13 -7.82
N SER A 101 -9.25 -0.10 -7.29
CA SER A 101 -9.61 1.31 -7.56
C SER A 101 -9.28 1.76 -8.99
N GLN A 102 -8.41 1.03 -9.70
CA GLN A 102 -7.97 1.36 -11.05
C GLN A 102 -8.18 0.17 -12.01
N PRO A 103 -9.44 -0.19 -12.32
CA PRO A 103 -9.77 -1.36 -13.13
C PRO A 103 -9.08 -1.38 -14.49
N THR A 104 -8.86 -0.22 -15.11
CA THR A 104 -8.18 -0.11 -16.41
C THR A 104 -6.73 -0.63 -16.38
N VAL A 105 -6.03 -0.49 -15.25
CA VAL A 105 -4.69 -1.06 -15.05
C VAL A 105 -4.76 -2.58 -15.01
N LEU A 106 -5.75 -3.13 -14.31
CA LEU A 106 -6.00 -4.58 -14.27
C LEU A 106 -6.36 -5.12 -15.66
N GLU A 107 -7.18 -4.40 -16.43
CA GLU A 107 -7.56 -4.78 -17.79
C GLU A 107 -6.35 -4.88 -18.72
N GLN A 108 -5.50 -3.86 -18.71
CA GLN A 108 -4.27 -3.85 -19.49
C GLN A 108 -3.31 -4.98 -19.08
N TYR A 109 -3.25 -5.29 -17.79
CA TYR A 109 -2.36 -6.30 -17.26
C TYR A 109 -2.83 -7.73 -17.55
N TYR A 110 -4.12 -8.02 -17.31
CA TYR A 110 -4.68 -9.38 -17.42
C TYR A 110 -5.33 -9.67 -18.78
N GLY A 111 -5.59 -8.65 -19.60
CA GLY A 111 -6.15 -8.78 -20.95
C GLY A 111 -7.63 -9.18 -20.97
N ILE A 112 -8.39 -8.85 -19.92
CA ILE A 112 -9.84 -9.06 -19.82
C ILE A 112 -10.49 -7.81 -19.25
N GLU A 113 -11.79 -7.61 -19.49
CA GLU A 113 -12.55 -6.50 -18.91
C GLU A 113 -12.81 -6.70 -17.41
N PHE A 114 -12.52 -5.67 -16.60
CA PHE A 114 -12.76 -5.62 -15.14
C PHE A 114 -13.72 -4.49 -14.75
N THR A 115 -13.77 -3.41 -15.52
CA THR A 115 -14.57 -2.22 -15.21
C THR A 115 -16.04 -2.56 -15.02
N SER A 116 -16.61 -3.46 -15.84
CA SER A 116 -17.99 -3.95 -15.68
C SER A 116 -18.18 -4.98 -14.56
N LYS A 117 -17.08 -5.55 -14.02
CA LYS A 117 -17.11 -6.59 -12.98
C LYS A 117 -16.95 -6.04 -11.57
N ILE A 118 -16.26 -4.91 -11.41
CA ILE A 118 -16.09 -4.23 -10.12
C ILE A 118 -17.29 -3.28 -9.91
N ARG A 119 -18.21 -3.68 -9.04
CA ARG A 119 -19.51 -2.99 -8.86
C ARG A 119 -19.58 -2.07 -7.65
N ARG A 120 -18.52 -2.00 -6.85
CA ARG A 120 -18.48 -1.25 -5.59
C ARG A 120 -17.18 -0.44 -5.51
N PRO A 121 -17.17 0.72 -4.83
CA PRO A 121 -15.94 1.45 -4.57
C PRO A 121 -14.94 0.57 -3.83
N ALA A 122 -13.66 0.64 -4.23
CA ALA A 122 -12.63 -0.27 -3.74
C ALA A 122 -12.42 -0.22 -2.23
N HIS A 123 -12.56 0.95 -1.61
CA HIS A 123 -12.47 1.13 -0.15
C HIS A 123 -13.63 0.48 0.65
N THR A 124 -14.65 -0.07 -0.02
CA THR A 124 -15.78 -0.74 0.62
C THR A 124 -15.74 -2.26 0.50
N ILE A 125 -14.68 -2.82 -0.09
CA ILE A 125 -14.56 -4.24 -0.39
C ILE A 125 -13.88 -4.92 0.80
N ALA A 126 -14.67 -5.57 1.67
CA ALA A 126 -14.17 -6.16 2.92
C ALA A 126 -12.92 -7.06 2.78
N ASP A 127 -12.79 -7.79 1.67
CA ASP A 127 -11.61 -8.60 1.35
C ASP A 127 -11.18 -8.33 -0.11
N PRO A 128 -10.37 -7.28 -0.34
CA PRO A 128 -9.90 -6.91 -1.67
C PRO A 128 -9.06 -8.01 -2.32
N CYS A 129 -8.31 -8.77 -1.53
CA CYS A 129 -7.45 -9.84 -2.01
C CYS A 129 -8.27 -11.00 -2.59
N SER A 130 -9.25 -11.52 -1.85
CA SER A 130 -10.15 -12.56 -2.32
C SER A 130 -10.96 -12.11 -3.53
N GLU A 131 -11.41 -10.85 -3.57
CA GLU A 131 -12.11 -10.30 -4.73
C GLU A 131 -11.21 -10.27 -5.97
N LEU A 132 -9.95 -9.82 -5.83
CA LEU A 132 -9.00 -9.80 -6.92
C LEU A 132 -8.65 -11.22 -7.41
N GLN A 133 -8.48 -12.18 -6.50
CA GLN A 133 -8.29 -13.59 -6.83
C GLN A 133 -9.49 -14.16 -7.60
N ARG A 134 -10.72 -13.87 -7.14
CA ARG A 134 -11.96 -14.29 -7.81
C ARG A 134 -12.05 -13.76 -9.23
N LEU A 135 -11.74 -12.48 -9.44
CA LEU A 135 -11.81 -11.81 -10.75
C LEU A 135 -10.75 -12.33 -11.73
N THR A 136 -9.59 -12.77 -11.22
CA THR A 136 -8.42 -13.14 -12.03
C THR A 136 -8.26 -14.65 -12.26
N LYS A 137 -9.03 -15.48 -11.53
CA LYS A 137 -8.94 -16.96 -11.53
C LYS A 137 -8.84 -17.60 -12.92
N ASN A 138 -9.59 -17.10 -13.89
CA ASN A 138 -9.69 -17.66 -15.24
C ASN A 138 -8.91 -16.85 -16.30
N THR A 139 -7.98 -15.99 -15.88
CA THR A 139 -7.15 -15.22 -16.81
C THR A 139 -5.97 -16.05 -17.32
N LYS A 140 -5.36 -15.61 -18.44
CA LYS A 140 -4.12 -16.22 -18.96
C LYS A 140 -2.96 -16.14 -17.96
N LYS A 141 -2.94 -15.11 -17.11
CA LYS A 141 -1.96 -14.93 -16.03
C LYS A 141 -2.31 -15.69 -14.74
N LYS A 142 -3.40 -16.47 -14.75
CA LYS A 142 -3.95 -17.22 -13.61
C LYS A 142 -4.43 -16.30 -12.48
N THR A 143 -4.86 -16.92 -11.38
CA THR A 143 -5.25 -16.25 -10.15
C THR A 143 -4.17 -15.27 -9.68
N TYR A 144 -4.60 -14.13 -9.16
CA TYR A 144 -3.75 -13.13 -8.55
C TYR A 144 -2.84 -13.72 -7.47
N HIS A 145 -1.58 -13.31 -7.49
CA HIS A 145 -0.56 -13.69 -6.52
C HIS A 145 0.03 -12.43 -5.90
N LYS A 146 -0.18 -12.23 -4.60
CA LYS A 146 0.07 -10.99 -3.85
C LYS A 146 1.38 -10.31 -4.24
N VAL A 147 2.52 -10.92 -3.94
CA VAL A 147 3.83 -10.29 -4.24
C VAL A 147 4.11 -10.23 -5.75
N LYS A 148 4.10 -11.40 -6.41
CA LYS A 148 4.47 -11.52 -7.83
C LYS A 148 3.74 -10.55 -8.76
N HIS A 149 2.43 -10.41 -8.62
CA HIS A 149 1.68 -9.50 -9.48
C HIS A 149 1.73 -8.06 -8.97
N ALA A 150 1.76 -7.82 -7.65
CA ALA A 150 1.91 -6.46 -7.12
C ALA A 150 3.20 -5.78 -7.63
N VAL A 151 4.31 -6.51 -7.72
CA VAL A 151 5.59 -5.97 -8.23
C VAL A 151 5.45 -5.44 -9.67
N GLU A 152 4.62 -6.08 -10.49
CA GLU A 152 4.35 -5.68 -11.88
C GLU A 152 3.23 -4.62 -11.98
N LEU A 153 2.26 -4.63 -11.07
CA LEU A 153 1.08 -3.75 -11.08
C LEU A 153 1.32 -2.40 -10.41
N LEU A 154 2.00 -2.36 -9.26
CA LEU A 154 2.25 -1.13 -8.49
C LEU A 154 2.84 0.00 -9.35
N PRO A 155 3.88 -0.22 -10.18
CA PRO A 155 4.45 0.86 -10.98
C PRO A 155 3.51 1.37 -12.08
N LYS A 156 2.42 0.64 -12.38
CA LYS A 156 1.43 0.97 -13.41
C LYS A 156 0.24 1.76 -12.85
N LEU A 157 0.06 1.80 -11.53
CA LEU A 157 -0.97 2.61 -10.90
C LEU A 157 -0.69 4.10 -11.09
N ASP A 158 -1.74 4.89 -11.24
CA ASP A 158 -1.67 6.35 -11.18
C ASP A 158 -1.75 6.81 -9.72
N LEU A 159 -0.66 7.35 -9.19
CA LEU A 159 -0.60 7.84 -7.81
C LEU A 159 -1.54 9.04 -7.57
N VAL A 160 -1.84 9.85 -8.59
CA VAL A 160 -2.82 10.94 -8.48
C VAL A 160 -4.21 10.37 -8.23
N ALA A 161 -4.59 9.36 -8.99
CA ALA A 161 -5.88 8.70 -8.84
C ALA A 161 -6.01 8.01 -7.47
N LEU A 162 -4.92 7.44 -6.94
CA LEU A 162 -4.91 6.89 -5.57
C LEU A 162 -5.10 7.98 -4.52
N CYS A 163 -4.39 9.11 -4.60
CA CYS A 163 -4.58 10.23 -3.66
C CYS A 163 -6.02 10.77 -3.69
N ASN A 164 -6.71 10.70 -4.83
CA ASN A 164 -8.11 11.11 -4.92
C ASN A 164 -9.10 10.06 -4.37
N SER A 165 -8.66 8.81 -4.25
CA SER A 165 -9.51 7.68 -3.86
C SER A 165 -9.32 7.26 -2.39
N PHE A 166 -8.17 7.55 -1.81
CA PHE A 166 -7.78 7.13 -0.47
C PHE A 166 -7.08 8.29 0.27
N ASP A 167 -7.73 8.81 1.32
CA ASP A 167 -7.20 9.93 2.10
C ASP A 167 -5.86 9.58 2.77
N ASP A 168 -5.68 8.35 3.26
CA ASP A 168 -4.38 7.92 3.81
C ASP A 168 -3.26 7.95 2.78
N VAL A 169 -3.52 7.61 1.51
CA VAL A 169 -2.51 7.72 0.45
C VAL A 169 -2.17 9.19 0.21
N LYS A 170 -3.17 10.07 0.14
CA LYS A 170 -2.93 11.51 0.01
C LYS A 170 -2.11 12.04 1.17
N ASN A 171 -2.49 11.73 2.40
CA ASN A 171 -1.84 12.22 3.61
C ASN A 171 -0.40 11.68 3.75
N LEU A 172 -0.17 10.42 3.36
CA LEU A 172 1.16 9.83 3.25
C LEU A 172 2.03 10.62 2.26
N ILE A 173 1.52 10.88 1.05
CA ILE A 173 2.28 11.63 0.03
C ILE A 173 2.54 13.06 0.48
N ASP A 174 1.57 13.74 1.07
CA ASP A 174 1.73 15.09 1.61
C ASP A 174 2.84 15.09 2.68
N ARG A 175 2.81 14.14 3.63
CA ARG A 175 3.84 14.00 4.68
C ARG A 175 5.23 13.75 4.12
N LEU A 176 5.36 12.85 3.16
CA LEU A 176 6.65 12.55 2.52
C LEU A 176 7.15 13.72 1.66
N SER A 177 6.24 14.56 1.15
CA SER A 177 6.56 15.68 0.26
C SER A 177 6.98 16.96 0.96
N LEU A 178 6.81 17.10 2.28
CA LEU A 178 7.25 18.28 3.05
C LEU A 178 8.77 18.50 2.90
#